data_AF-A0A9X0A6Y5-F1
#
_entry.id   AF-A0A9X0A6Y5-F1
#
_cell.length_a   1.000
_cell.length_b   1.000
_cell.length_c   1.000
_cell.angle_alpha   90.00
_cell.angle_beta   90.00
_cell.angle_gamma   90.00
#
_symmetry.space_group_name_H-M   'P 1'
#
loop_
_entity.id
_entity.type
_entity.pdbx_description
1 polymer ?
#
loop_
_entity_poly.entity_id
_entity_poly.type
_entity_poly.pdbx_seq_one_letter_code
_entity_poly.pdbx_strand_id
1 'polypeptide(L)'
;MCTCKNCDGDDEPECEGALYKTKHPLKCEYHWLAYALECEKRAQEAHSVIHPTMGRGHSNLCEAGFTVLPLFRSKSQSLCRLHYMASTNAGFCQGNRTWCYKVRGPNYHWVVDLYERLNLPVVPAVVQALHKATSERIANLEKQKTEKGKQRRINMKVARSEDQEARKKWGKQQAVMHTYGHEESEDEDDDDGNLVRDVGQMIGNEDNITVVSGRKCRCGSTSHSRISHQSCPLNKKNN
;
A
#
# COMPACT_ATOMS: atom_id res chain seq x y z
N MET A 1 23.30 1.01 5.64
CA MET A 1 23.68 -0.21 6.40
C MET A 1 24.59 -1.06 5.52
N CYS A 2 25.90 -1.04 5.79
CA CYS A 2 26.89 -1.78 5.00
C CYS A 2 26.78 -3.30 5.24
N THR A 3 26.80 -4.10 4.18
CA THR A 3 26.84 -5.58 4.28
C THR A 3 28.13 -6.13 4.87
N CYS A 4 29.17 -5.31 4.93
CA CYS A 4 30.48 -5.62 5.50
C CYS A 4 30.50 -5.68 7.04
N LYS A 5 29.48 -5.14 7.72
CA LYS A 5 29.37 -5.03 9.19
C LYS A 5 30.53 -4.32 9.92
N ASN A 6 31.51 -3.78 9.20
CA ASN A 6 32.72 -3.14 9.74
C ASN A 6 32.81 -1.64 9.44
N CYS A 7 31.76 -1.03 8.88
CA CYS A 7 31.73 0.41 8.64
C CYS A 7 31.03 1.09 9.80
N ASP A 8 31.83 1.70 10.67
CA ASP A 8 31.40 2.57 11.76
C ASP A 8 31.57 4.03 11.29
N GLY A 9 30.50 4.64 10.80
CA GLY A 9 30.50 6.07 10.44
C GLY A 9 29.56 6.42 9.29
N ASP A 10 28.84 7.52 9.44
CA ASP A 10 27.96 8.13 8.43
C ASP A 10 28.72 9.02 7.43
N ASP A 11 30.03 9.18 7.60
CA ASP A 11 30.85 10.05 6.76
C ASP A 11 31.60 9.23 5.70
N GLU A 12 31.15 9.42 4.46
CA GLU A 12 31.64 8.86 3.18
C GLU A 12 31.60 7.33 3.02
N PRO A 13 30.78 6.79 2.08
CA PRO A 13 30.71 5.35 1.83
C PRO A 13 31.97 4.87 1.07
N GLU A 14 33.07 4.64 1.78
CA GLU A 14 34.32 4.07 1.23
C GLU A 14 34.30 2.53 1.12
N CYS A 15 33.17 1.88 1.44
CA CYS A 15 33.12 0.43 1.43
C CYS A 15 32.86 -0.14 0.04
N GLU A 16 33.80 -0.93 -0.48
CA GLU A 16 33.61 -1.74 -1.70
C GLU A 16 32.47 -2.78 -1.55
N GLY A 17 32.11 -3.11 -0.30
CA GLY A 17 31.06 -4.07 0.03
C GLY A 17 31.45 -5.51 -0.29
N ALA A 18 30.73 -6.46 0.30
CA ALA A 18 30.83 -7.86 -0.14
C ALA A 18 29.93 -8.06 -1.37
N LEU A 19 30.44 -8.76 -2.38
CA LEU A 19 29.64 -9.15 -3.54
C LEU A 19 28.38 -9.91 -3.08
N TYR A 20 27.23 -9.47 -3.59
CA TYR A 20 25.96 -10.08 -3.27
C TYR A 20 25.95 -11.54 -3.75
N LYS A 21 25.76 -12.49 -2.82
CA LYS A 21 25.68 -13.92 -3.13
C LYS A 21 24.23 -14.27 -3.48
N THR A 22 24.02 -14.78 -4.70
CA THR A 22 22.72 -15.31 -5.15
C THR A 22 22.77 -16.82 -5.31
N LYS A 23 21.65 -17.50 -5.01
CA LYS A 23 21.48 -18.94 -5.23
C LYS A 23 21.59 -19.32 -6.72
N HIS A 24 21.28 -18.39 -7.62
CA HIS A 24 21.24 -18.61 -9.06
C HIS A 24 22.12 -17.58 -9.79
N PRO A 25 23.45 -17.77 -9.80
CA PRO A 25 24.35 -16.88 -10.53
C PRO A 25 24.14 -17.01 -12.04
N LEU A 26 24.12 -15.87 -12.74
CA LEU A 26 24.10 -15.83 -14.19
C LEU A 26 25.48 -16.23 -14.71
N LYS A 27 25.60 -17.45 -15.23
CA LYS A 27 26.87 -17.98 -15.80
C LYS A 27 27.00 -17.77 -17.31
N CYS A 28 25.91 -17.42 -17.98
CA CYS A 28 25.84 -17.27 -19.42
C CYS A 28 26.08 -15.79 -19.80
N GLU A 29 27.05 -15.55 -20.69
CA GLU A 29 27.42 -14.20 -21.15
C GLU A 29 26.23 -13.43 -21.73
N TYR A 30 25.37 -14.11 -22.50
CA TYR A 30 24.17 -13.49 -23.06
C TYR A 30 23.20 -12.99 -21.98
N HIS A 31 22.94 -13.82 -20.97
CA HIS A 31 22.07 -13.46 -19.86
C HIS A 31 22.68 -12.36 -18.98
N TRP A 32 24.00 -12.34 -18.83
CA TRP A 32 24.71 -11.27 -18.14
C TRP A 32 24.56 -9.93 -18.89
N LEU A 33 24.79 -9.93 -20.20
CA LEU A 33 24.63 -8.74 -21.03
C LEU A 33 23.18 -8.23 -21.00
N ALA A 34 22.19 -9.11 -21.13
CA ALA A 34 20.78 -8.75 -21.03
C ALA A 34 20.42 -8.12 -19.68
N TYR A 35 21.00 -8.63 -18.58
CA TYR A 35 20.81 -8.07 -17.25
C TYR A 35 21.45 -6.69 -17.12
N ALA A 36 22.69 -6.52 -17.59
CA ALA A 36 23.42 -5.26 -17.55
C ALA A 36 22.69 -4.16 -18.35
N LEU A 37 22.21 -4.48 -19.56
CA LEU A 37 21.43 -3.56 -20.38
C LEU A 37 20.13 -3.14 -19.71
N GLU A 38 19.44 -4.06 -19.04
CA GLU A 38 18.20 -3.73 -18.33
C GLU A 38 18.49 -2.83 -17.12
N CYS A 39 19.56 -3.10 -16.36
CA CYS A 39 20.01 -2.23 -15.26
C CYS A 39 20.32 -0.82 -15.76
N GLU A 40 21.08 -0.70 -16.86
CA GLU A 40 21.41 0.60 -17.45
C GLU A 40 20.14 1.36 -17.89
N LYS A 41 19.22 0.67 -18.56
CA LYS A 41 17.94 1.27 -18.98
C LYS A 41 17.15 1.80 -17.78
N ARG A 42 17.08 1.06 -16.68
CA ARG A 42 16.38 1.51 -15.47
C ARG A 42 17.08 2.64 -14.75
N ALA A 43 18.42 2.66 -14.77
CA ALA A 43 19.18 3.81 -14.27
C ALA A 43 18.89 5.07 -15.09
N GLN A 44 18.83 4.95 -16.43
CA GLN A 44 18.48 6.07 -17.31
C GLN A 44 17.04 6.55 -17.06
N GLU A 45 16.09 5.64 -16.82
CA GLU A 45 14.68 5.97 -16.52
C GLU A 45 14.45 6.44 -15.07
N ALA A 46 15.47 6.42 -14.20
CA ALA A 46 15.32 6.71 -12.77
C ALA A 46 14.78 8.12 -12.49
N HIS A 47 15.09 9.10 -13.36
CA HIS A 47 14.58 10.47 -13.26
C HIS A 47 13.05 10.57 -13.41
N SER A 48 12.41 9.60 -14.06
CA SER A 48 10.95 9.52 -14.17
C SER A 48 10.28 9.05 -12.87
N VAL A 49 11.06 8.40 -12.00
CA VAL A 49 10.60 7.79 -10.75
C VAL A 49 10.94 8.68 -9.56
N ILE A 50 12.18 9.19 -9.53
CA ILE A 50 12.75 9.96 -8.43
C ILE A 50 12.54 11.44 -8.72
N HIS A 51 11.77 12.12 -7.87
CA HIS A 51 11.57 13.55 -8.03
C HIS A 51 12.90 14.29 -7.76
N PRO A 52 13.40 15.13 -8.69
CA PRO A 52 14.75 15.72 -8.61
C PRO A 52 14.97 16.58 -7.36
N THR A 53 13.93 17.24 -6.85
CA THR A 53 14.02 18.07 -5.64
C THR A 53 13.75 17.33 -4.35
N MET A 54 12.92 16.28 -4.36
CA MET A 54 12.49 15.62 -3.13
C MET A 54 13.28 14.35 -2.84
N GLY A 55 14.03 13.82 -3.83
CA GLY A 55 14.80 12.58 -3.71
C GLY A 55 13.96 11.34 -3.42
N ARG A 56 12.61 11.43 -3.44
CA ARG A 56 11.69 10.34 -3.14
C ARG A 56 10.95 9.89 -4.40
N GLY A 57 10.75 8.58 -4.50
CA GLY A 57 9.99 7.94 -5.56
C GLY A 57 8.51 8.34 -5.52
N HIS A 58 7.90 8.52 -6.70
CA HIS A 58 6.46 8.75 -6.77
C HIS A 58 5.70 7.44 -6.47
N SER A 59 4.99 7.38 -5.34
CA SER A 59 4.23 6.18 -4.88
C SER A 59 3.14 5.69 -5.84
N ASN A 60 2.84 6.47 -6.88
CA ASN A 60 1.76 6.20 -7.83
C ASN A 60 2.24 5.45 -9.09
N LEU A 61 3.55 5.24 -9.23
CA LEU A 61 4.11 4.46 -10.32
C LEU A 61 4.05 2.97 -9.99
N CYS A 62 3.72 2.16 -11.00
CA CYS A 62 3.62 0.71 -10.86
C CYS A 62 4.99 0.10 -10.52
N GLU A 63 5.13 -0.49 -9.32
CA GLU A 63 6.38 -1.10 -8.84
C GLU A 63 6.93 -2.18 -9.77
N ALA A 64 6.03 -2.88 -10.45
CA ALA A 64 6.41 -3.90 -11.42
C ALA A 64 7.22 -3.28 -12.57
N GLY A 65 7.03 -1.99 -12.85
CA GLY A 65 7.81 -1.19 -13.79
C GLY A 65 9.30 -1.08 -13.46
N PHE A 66 9.73 -1.39 -12.22
CA PHE A 66 11.13 -1.19 -11.78
C PHE A 66 11.99 -2.45 -11.79
N THR A 67 11.41 -3.63 -12.02
CA THR A 67 12.18 -4.88 -12.02
C THR A 67 13.18 -4.97 -13.18
N VAL A 68 14.44 -5.28 -12.90
CA VAL A 68 15.49 -5.55 -13.91
C VAL A 68 15.47 -6.99 -14.43
N LEU A 69 14.50 -7.80 -13.98
CA LEU A 69 14.36 -9.21 -14.36
C LEU A 69 13.22 -9.54 -15.35
N PRO A 70 12.60 -8.61 -16.11
CA PRO A 70 11.37 -8.91 -16.84
C PRO A 70 11.60 -9.91 -17.99
N LEU A 71 12.81 -9.94 -18.54
CA LEU A 71 13.21 -10.85 -19.63
C LEU A 71 13.64 -12.24 -19.14
N PHE A 72 13.86 -12.41 -17.84
CA PHE A 72 14.28 -13.67 -17.21
C PHE A 72 13.12 -14.48 -16.64
N ARG A 73 11.89 -13.96 -16.77
CA ARG A 73 10.66 -14.61 -16.34
C ARG A 73 10.00 -15.32 -17.51
N SER A 74 9.12 -16.27 -17.19
CA SER A 74 8.31 -16.92 -18.22
C SER A 74 7.48 -15.88 -18.97
N LYS A 75 7.13 -16.20 -20.23
CA LYS A 75 6.27 -15.33 -21.05
C LYS A 75 4.96 -14.98 -20.34
N SER A 76 4.35 -15.93 -19.62
CA SER A 76 3.12 -15.68 -18.86
C SER A 76 3.32 -14.64 -17.76
N GLN A 77 4.37 -14.76 -16.94
CA GLN A 77 4.69 -13.80 -15.89
C GLN A 77 5.01 -12.41 -16.47
N SER A 78 5.75 -12.38 -17.58
CA SER A 78 6.08 -11.13 -18.27
C SER A 78 4.82 -10.42 -18.81
N LEU A 79 3.88 -11.18 -19.39
CA LEU A 79 2.59 -10.65 -19.84
C LEU A 79 1.71 -10.16 -18.68
N CYS A 80 1.65 -10.91 -17.57
CA CYS A 80 0.91 -10.47 -16.37
C CYS A 80 1.47 -9.15 -15.83
N ARG A 81 2.80 -9.01 -15.80
CA ARG A 81 3.46 -7.75 -15.43
C ARG A 81 3.07 -6.61 -16.37
N LEU A 82 3.17 -6.82 -17.68
CA LEU A 82 2.82 -5.78 -18.67
C LEU A 82 1.34 -5.37 -18.56
N HIS A 83 0.45 -6.34 -18.36
CA HIS A 83 -0.96 -6.06 -18.11
C HIS A 83 -1.15 -5.23 -16.84
N TYR A 84 -0.50 -5.61 -15.73
CA TYR A 84 -0.58 -4.85 -14.49
C TYR A 84 -0.10 -3.41 -14.66
N MET A 85 1.05 -3.21 -15.34
CA MET A 85 1.55 -1.87 -15.64
C MET A 85 0.57 -1.06 -16.50
N ALA A 86 0.04 -1.66 -17.57
CA ALA A 86 -0.91 -0.99 -18.46
C ALA A 86 -2.19 -0.60 -17.73
N SER A 87 -2.76 -1.51 -16.94
CA SER A 87 -3.97 -1.28 -16.14
C SER A 87 -3.76 -0.22 -15.08
N THR A 88 -2.63 -0.24 -14.35
CA THR A 88 -2.32 0.79 -13.35
C THR A 88 -2.14 2.17 -13.99
N ASN A 89 -1.44 2.25 -15.13
CA ASN A 89 -1.26 3.52 -15.85
C ASN A 89 -2.59 4.06 -16.41
N ALA A 90 -3.45 3.18 -16.93
CA ALA A 90 -4.80 3.57 -17.36
C ALA A 90 -5.63 4.07 -16.16
N GLY A 91 -5.55 3.40 -15.01
CA GLY A 91 -6.16 3.83 -13.77
C GLY A 91 -5.68 5.21 -13.31
N PHE A 92 -4.37 5.47 -13.40
CA PHE A 92 -3.77 6.76 -13.09
C PHE A 92 -4.29 7.87 -14.01
N CYS A 93 -4.33 7.63 -15.33
CA CYS A 93 -4.89 8.57 -16.31
C CYS A 93 -6.37 8.86 -16.05
N GLN A 94 -7.14 7.82 -15.70
CA GLN A 94 -8.55 7.94 -15.39
C GLN A 94 -8.81 8.71 -14.08
N GLY A 95 -8.03 8.43 -13.03
CA GLY A 95 -8.11 9.14 -11.75
C GLY A 95 -7.77 10.62 -11.88
N ASN A 96 -6.76 10.95 -12.70
CA ASN A 96 -6.34 12.32 -12.96
C ASN A 96 -7.20 13.07 -13.99
N ARG A 97 -8.32 12.49 -14.44
CA ARG A 97 -9.17 13.10 -15.48
C ARG A 97 -9.62 14.52 -15.14
N THR A 98 -9.87 14.84 -13.86
CA THR A 98 -10.28 16.21 -13.44
C THR A 98 -9.15 17.20 -13.61
N TRP A 99 -7.93 16.82 -13.25
CA TRP A 99 -6.76 17.67 -13.43
C TRP A 99 -6.51 17.90 -14.93
N CYS A 100 -6.54 16.83 -15.74
CA CYS A 100 -6.41 16.90 -17.19
C CYS A 100 -7.45 17.84 -17.82
N TYR A 101 -8.71 17.79 -17.38
CA TYR A 101 -9.77 18.68 -17.86
C TYR A 101 -9.46 20.16 -17.55
N LYS A 102 -8.94 20.46 -16.37
CA LYS A 102 -8.59 21.84 -15.96
C LYS A 102 -7.39 22.39 -16.72
N VAL A 103 -6.35 21.57 -16.92
CA VAL A 103 -5.07 22.01 -17.49
C VAL A 103 -5.05 21.93 -19.01
N ARG A 104 -5.56 20.84 -19.61
CA ARG A 104 -5.56 20.62 -21.07
C ARG A 104 -6.88 20.99 -21.74
N GLY A 105 -7.91 21.34 -20.95
CA GLY A 105 -9.21 21.79 -21.45
C GLY A 105 -10.22 20.65 -21.72
N PRO A 106 -11.45 21.03 -22.12
CA PRO A 106 -12.57 20.10 -22.27
C PRO A 106 -12.43 19.14 -23.45
N ASN A 107 -11.69 19.54 -24.49
CA ASN A 107 -11.50 18.76 -25.71
C ASN A 107 -10.41 17.69 -25.60
N TYR A 108 -9.62 17.71 -24.52
CA TYR A 108 -8.59 16.71 -24.31
C TYR A 108 -9.19 15.44 -23.70
N HIS A 109 -8.85 14.25 -24.21
CA HIS A 109 -9.10 12.97 -23.55
C HIS A 109 -7.90 12.03 -23.70
N TRP A 110 -7.44 11.41 -22.60
CA TRP A 110 -6.22 10.59 -22.59
C TRP A 110 -6.31 9.36 -23.51
N VAL A 111 -7.51 8.78 -23.67
CA VAL A 111 -7.74 7.66 -24.62
C VAL A 111 -7.48 8.09 -26.06
N VAL A 112 -7.82 9.32 -26.44
CA VAL A 112 -7.59 9.83 -27.81
C VAL A 112 -6.09 9.99 -28.06
N ASP A 113 -5.39 10.66 -27.13
CA ASP A 113 -3.91 10.81 -27.15
C ASP A 113 -3.21 9.43 -27.21
N LEU A 114 -3.74 8.43 -26.49
CA LEU A 114 -3.22 7.06 -26.54
C LEU A 114 -3.41 6.41 -27.92
N TYR A 115 -4.60 6.54 -28.53
CA TYR A 115 -4.87 5.95 -29.84
C TYR A 115 -4.00 6.60 -30.92
N GLU A 116 -3.84 7.92 -30.89
CA GLU A 116 -2.95 8.65 -31.80
C GLU A 116 -1.49 8.18 -31.67
N ARG A 117 -0.97 8.03 -30.45
CA ARG A 117 0.39 7.53 -30.21
C ARG A 117 0.61 6.09 -30.64
N LEU A 118 -0.43 5.26 -30.56
CA LEU A 118 -0.41 3.88 -31.03
C LEU A 118 -0.66 3.78 -32.54
N ASN A 119 -0.85 4.91 -33.23
CA ASN A 119 -1.19 4.97 -34.64
C ASN A 119 -2.45 4.16 -34.97
N LEU A 120 -3.43 4.19 -34.06
CA LEU A 120 -4.71 3.51 -34.16
C LEU A 120 -5.80 4.48 -34.66
N PRO A 121 -6.81 3.99 -35.40
CA PRO A 121 -7.88 4.83 -35.90
C PRO A 121 -8.71 5.41 -34.75
N VAL A 122 -8.83 6.74 -34.71
CA VAL A 122 -9.67 7.46 -33.75
C VAL A 122 -11.08 7.57 -34.32
N VAL A 123 -12.00 6.77 -33.80
CA VAL A 123 -13.40 6.75 -34.26
C VAL A 123 -14.15 7.97 -33.70
N PRO A 124 -14.73 8.85 -34.55
CA PRO A 124 -15.39 10.08 -34.08
C PRO A 124 -16.52 9.86 -33.07
N ALA A 125 -17.29 8.78 -33.24
CA ALA A 125 -18.36 8.43 -32.30
C ALA A 125 -17.82 8.14 -30.89
N VAL A 126 -16.65 7.50 -30.79
CA VAL A 126 -15.99 7.22 -29.50
C VAL A 126 -15.52 8.53 -28.86
N VAL A 127 -14.92 9.43 -29.64
CA VAL A 127 -14.49 10.75 -29.14
C VAL A 127 -15.67 11.53 -28.55
N GLN A 128 -16.79 11.58 -29.27
CA GLN A 128 -18.00 12.25 -28.79
C GLN A 128 -18.52 11.63 -27.48
N ALA A 129 -18.56 10.30 -27.38
CA ALA A 129 -18.98 9.60 -26.16
C ALA A 129 -18.04 9.93 -24.97
N LEU A 130 -16.73 9.96 -25.21
CA LEU A 130 -15.72 10.29 -24.20
C LEU A 130 -15.84 11.74 -23.72
N HIS A 131 -16.10 12.69 -24.64
CA HIS A 131 -16.32 14.10 -24.29
C HIS A 131 -17.61 14.30 -23.51
N LYS A 132 -18.69 13.60 -23.89
CA LYS A 132 -19.96 13.59 -23.16
C LYS A 132 -19.78 13.06 -21.74
N ALA A 133 -19.17 11.89 -21.59
CA ALA A 133 -18.90 11.28 -20.28
C ALA A 133 -18.04 12.19 -19.38
N THR A 134 -17.06 12.88 -19.98
CA THR A 134 -16.23 13.85 -19.25
C THR A 134 -17.07 15.02 -18.75
N SER A 135 -17.90 15.61 -19.61
CA SER A 135 -18.73 16.77 -19.29
C SER A 135 -19.75 16.43 -18.20
N GLU A 136 -20.41 15.27 -18.29
CA GLU A 136 -21.32 14.75 -17.27
C GLU A 136 -20.61 14.55 -15.92
N ARG A 137 -19.40 13.99 -15.93
CA ARG A 137 -18.59 13.81 -14.72
C ARG A 137 -18.27 15.14 -14.06
N ILE A 138 -17.85 16.15 -14.83
CA ILE A 138 -17.56 17.49 -14.28
C ILE A 138 -18.83 18.15 -13.73
N ALA A 139 -19.96 18.08 -14.45
CA ALA A 139 -21.23 18.61 -13.97
C ALA A 139 -21.68 17.92 -12.66
N ASN A 140 -21.49 16.61 -12.53
CA ASN A 140 -21.78 15.87 -11.31
C ASN A 140 -20.86 16.28 -10.15
N LEU A 141 -19.57 16.52 -10.42
CA LEU A 141 -18.64 17.02 -9.40
C LEU A 141 -19.03 18.41 -8.92
N GLU A 142 -19.44 19.32 -9.80
CA GLU A 142 -19.92 20.65 -9.40
C GLU A 142 -21.21 20.56 -8.56
N LYS A 143 -22.16 19.71 -8.95
CA LYS A 143 -23.35 19.43 -8.14
C LYS A 143 -22.99 18.92 -6.74
N GLN A 144 -21.96 18.09 -6.60
CA GLN A 144 -21.50 17.56 -5.31
C GLN A 144 -20.81 18.61 -4.42
N LYS A 145 -20.30 19.72 -4.99
CA LYS A 145 -19.71 20.81 -4.19
C LYS A 145 -20.76 21.66 -3.47
N THR A 146 -22.00 21.65 -3.96
CA THR A 146 -23.12 22.38 -3.33
C THR A 146 -23.37 21.91 -1.89
N GLU A 147 -23.96 22.76 -1.06
CA GLU A 147 -24.31 22.41 0.33
C GLU A 147 -25.23 21.19 0.42
N LYS A 148 -26.17 21.04 -0.51
CA LYS A 148 -27.00 19.83 -0.63
C LYS A 148 -26.14 18.58 -0.91
N GLY A 149 -25.11 18.72 -1.74
CA GLY A 149 -24.13 17.66 -2.01
C GLY A 149 -23.29 17.30 -0.77
N LYS A 150 -22.85 18.31 0.00
CA LYS A 150 -22.15 18.10 1.27
C LYS A 150 -23.03 17.36 2.29
N GLN A 151 -24.26 17.81 2.49
CA GLN A 151 -25.21 17.18 3.41
C GLN A 151 -25.48 15.72 3.01
N ARG A 152 -25.68 15.44 1.72
CA ARG A 152 -25.84 14.06 1.23
C ARG A 152 -24.62 13.19 1.52
N ARG A 153 -23.40 13.72 1.40
CA ARG A 153 -22.17 12.98 1.74
C ARG A 153 -22.07 12.67 3.23
N ILE A 154 -22.44 13.62 4.09
CA ILE A 154 -22.47 13.43 5.55
C ILE A 154 -23.47 12.32 5.88
N ASN A 155 -24.70 12.40 5.37
CA ASN A 155 -25.73 11.39 5.60
C ASN A 155 -25.28 9.99 5.11
N MET A 156 -24.64 9.89 3.94
CA MET A 156 -24.07 8.62 3.46
C MET A 156 -22.90 8.10 4.29
N LYS A 157 -22.16 8.96 4.99
CA LYS A 157 -21.07 8.56 5.88
C LYS A 157 -21.63 8.03 7.20
N VAL A 158 -22.65 8.71 7.74
CA VAL A 158 -23.39 8.26 8.94
C VAL A 158 -24.05 6.91 8.66
N ALA A 159 -24.81 6.77 7.58
CA ALA A 159 -25.46 5.51 7.21
C ALA A 159 -24.45 4.35 7.02
N ARG A 160 -23.26 4.62 6.45
CA ARG A 160 -22.19 3.61 6.36
C ARG A 160 -21.62 3.21 7.72
N SER A 161 -21.49 4.16 8.65
CA SER A 161 -21.05 3.86 10.02
C SER A 161 -22.09 3.01 10.74
N GLU A 162 -23.36 3.36 10.62
CA GLU A 162 -24.49 2.62 11.20
C GLU A 162 -24.57 1.20 10.62
N ASP A 163 -24.44 1.05 9.30
CA ASP A 163 -24.40 -0.27 8.65
C ASP A 163 -23.19 -1.10 9.11
N GLN A 164 -22.01 -0.47 9.26
CA GLN A 164 -20.83 -1.15 9.76
C GLN A 164 -20.99 -1.59 11.22
N GLU A 165 -21.61 -0.76 12.07
CA GLU A 165 -21.94 -1.13 13.46
C GLU A 165 -22.98 -2.25 13.52
N ALA A 166 -24.00 -2.21 12.64
CA ALA A 166 -24.99 -3.27 12.53
C ALA A 166 -24.34 -4.59 12.10
N ARG A 167 -23.42 -4.58 11.13
CA ARG A 167 -22.63 -5.77 10.74
C ARG A 167 -21.75 -6.29 11.87
N LYS A 168 -21.10 -5.41 12.63
CA LYS A 168 -20.32 -5.80 13.81
C LYS A 168 -21.19 -6.44 14.89
N LYS A 169 -22.37 -5.87 15.16
CA LYS A 169 -23.35 -6.43 16.11
C LYS A 169 -23.88 -7.77 15.63
N TRP A 170 -24.24 -7.87 14.35
CA TRP A 170 -24.70 -9.12 13.73
C TRP A 170 -23.61 -10.20 13.79
N GLY A 171 -22.37 -9.89 13.46
CA GLY A 171 -21.24 -10.83 13.59
C GLY A 171 -21.01 -11.32 15.02
N LYS A 172 -21.16 -10.44 16.02
CA LYS A 172 -21.08 -10.83 17.45
C LYS A 172 -22.27 -11.66 17.91
N GLN A 173 -23.47 -11.44 17.37
CA GLN A 173 -24.66 -12.23 17.66
C GLN A 173 -24.66 -13.59 16.96
N GLN A 174 -24.03 -13.66 15.77
CA GLN A 174 -23.79 -14.88 15.00
C GLN A 174 -22.54 -15.64 15.46
N ALA A 175 -21.79 -15.13 16.45
CA ALA A 175 -20.84 -15.93 17.22
C ALA A 175 -21.61 -16.93 18.10
N VAL A 176 -22.39 -17.77 17.44
CA VAL A 176 -22.79 -19.09 17.92
C VAL A 176 -21.49 -19.79 18.25
N MET A 177 -21.39 -20.31 19.48
CA MET A 177 -20.36 -21.27 19.86
C MET A 177 -20.37 -22.40 18.83
N HIS A 178 -19.45 -22.34 17.87
CA HIS A 178 -19.19 -23.49 17.01
C HIS A 178 -18.61 -24.58 17.92
N THR A 179 -19.39 -25.63 18.15
CA THR A 179 -18.97 -26.84 18.87
C THR A 179 -18.04 -27.75 18.05
N TYR A 180 -17.49 -27.23 16.94
CA TYR A 180 -16.58 -27.95 16.08
C TYR A 180 -15.17 -27.36 16.26
N GLY A 181 -14.32 -28.12 16.95
CA GLY A 181 -12.91 -27.77 17.14
C GLY A 181 -12.59 -27.03 18.44
N HIS A 182 -13.00 -27.57 19.60
CA HIS A 182 -12.24 -27.31 20.83
C HIS A 182 -10.97 -28.17 20.80
N GLU A 183 -10.07 -27.87 19.87
CA GLU A 183 -8.68 -28.29 19.97
C GLU A 183 -7.82 -27.03 19.92
N GLU A 184 -6.91 -27.00 20.88
CA GLU A 184 -5.96 -25.96 21.18
C GLU A 184 -5.27 -25.43 19.91
N SER A 185 -5.69 -24.25 19.43
CA SER A 185 -4.87 -23.46 18.52
C SER A 185 -4.25 -22.32 19.30
N GLU A 186 -2.99 -22.52 19.64
CA GLU A 186 -2.05 -21.48 20.01
C GLU A 186 -1.90 -20.52 18.81
N ASP A 187 -1.85 -19.22 19.12
CA ASP A 187 -1.32 -18.14 18.28
C ASP A 187 -2.07 -17.76 16.99
N GLU A 188 -3.03 -16.83 17.09
CA GLU A 188 -3.24 -15.81 16.05
C GLU A 188 -3.41 -14.42 16.69
N ASP A 189 -2.34 -13.64 16.57
CA ASP A 189 -2.26 -12.21 16.86
C ASP A 189 -3.15 -11.43 15.88
N ASP A 190 -4.17 -10.74 16.39
CA ASP A 190 -4.86 -9.65 15.69
C ASP A 190 -4.68 -8.37 16.51
N ASP A 191 -3.52 -7.74 16.33
CA ASP A 191 -3.19 -6.40 16.83
C ASP A 191 -3.84 -5.34 15.92
N ASP A 192 -5.15 -5.12 16.07
CA ASP A 192 -5.78 -3.89 15.55
C ASP A 192 -7.04 -3.49 16.35
N GLY A 193 -6.91 -3.53 17.68
CA GLY A 193 -8.05 -3.37 18.60
C GLY A 193 -8.02 -2.19 19.56
N ASN A 194 -6.97 -1.37 19.63
CA ASN A 194 -6.77 -0.55 20.84
C ASN A 194 -6.40 0.94 20.67
N LEU A 195 -6.84 1.61 19.60
CA LEU A 195 -6.66 3.06 19.43
C LEU A 195 -7.91 3.91 19.69
N VAL A 196 -9.01 3.36 20.23
CA VAL A 196 -10.23 4.14 20.51
C VAL A 196 -10.85 3.78 21.86
N ARG A 197 -10.08 3.94 22.94
CA ARG A 197 -10.59 4.05 24.31
C ARG A 197 -9.46 4.52 25.22
N ASP A 198 -9.07 5.80 25.14
CA ASP A 198 -8.38 6.53 26.22
C ASP A 198 -8.10 8.01 25.87
N VAL A 199 -9.11 8.73 25.34
CA VAL A 199 -9.06 10.21 25.25
C VAL A 199 -10.07 10.86 26.23
N GLY A 200 -10.84 10.06 26.96
CA GLY A 200 -11.86 10.54 27.91
C GLY A 200 -11.40 10.70 29.36
N GLN A 201 -10.15 10.37 29.70
CA GLN A 201 -9.68 10.31 31.08
C GLN A 201 -8.28 10.90 31.26
N MET A 202 -7.98 12.01 30.59
CA MET A 202 -6.78 12.83 30.77
C MET A 202 -7.09 14.17 31.45
N ILE A 203 -7.86 14.17 32.54
CA ILE A 203 -7.93 15.32 33.46
C ILE A 203 -7.94 14.77 34.89
N GLY A 204 -6.82 14.92 35.58
CA GLY A 204 -6.74 14.79 37.04
C GLY A 204 -5.96 13.59 37.58
N ASN A 205 -4.63 13.61 37.46
CA ASN A 205 -3.68 13.42 38.57
C ASN A 205 -2.26 13.25 38.01
N GLU A 206 -1.43 14.24 38.28
CA GLU A 206 0.02 14.08 38.29
C GLU A 206 0.37 13.25 39.52
N ASP A 207 0.81 12.01 39.30
CA ASP A 207 1.89 11.33 40.05
C ASP A 207 1.96 9.85 39.62
N ASN A 208 3.11 9.45 39.06
CA ASN A 208 3.55 8.08 38.77
C ASN A 208 2.56 7.13 38.06
N ILE A 209 2.43 7.28 36.74
CA ILE A 209 1.77 6.28 35.87
C ILE A 209 2.80 5.20 35.46
N THR A 210 2.91 4.14 36.26
CA THR A 210 3.29 2.83 35.71
C THR A 210 2.07 2.23 35.03
N VAL A 211 2.06 2.24 33.69
CA VAL A 211 1.02 1.60 32.87
C VAL A 211 1.07 0.09 33.07
N VAL A 212 0.39 -0.41 34.10
CA VAL A 212 0.14 -1.85 34.26
C VAL A 212 -1.07 -2.17 33.38
N SER A 213 -0.81 -2.75 32.21
CA SER A 213 -1.84 -3.38 31.40
C SER A 213 -2.70 -4.29 32.29
N GLY A 214 -4.00 -4.05 32.39
CA GLY A 214 -4.92 -4.72 33.33
C GLY A 214 -5.12 -6.24 33.15
N ARG A 215 -4.23 -6.92 32.42
CA ARG A 215 -4.19 -8.38 32.34
C ARG A 215 -3.15 -8.90 33.34
N LYS A 216 -3.63 -9.60 34.37
CA LYS A 216 -2.77 -10.38 35.27
C LYS A 216 -2.17 -11.54 34.51
N CYS A 217 -0.87 -11.80 34.71
CA CYS A 217 -0.25 -12.99 34.14
C CYS A 217 -0.94 -14.25 34.69
N ARG A 218 -0.97 -15.33 33.91
CA ARG A 218 -1.53 -16.64 34.33
C ARG A 218 -0.85 -17.23 35.58
N CYS A 219 0.36 -16.76 35.92
CA CYS A 219 1.04 -17.09 37.18
C CYS A 219 0.48 -16.31 38.40
N GLY A 220 -0.53 -15.47 38.22
CA GLY A 220 -1.13 -14.64 39.27
C GLY A 220 -0.41 -13.32 39.53
N SER A 221 0.72 -13.05 38.86
CA SER A 221 1.49 -11.83 39.07
C SER A 221 0.80 -10.58 38.48
N THR A 222 0.93 -9.47 39.22
CA THR A 222 0.53 -8.12 38.80
C THR A 222 1.70 -7.31 38.24
N SER A 223 2.95 -7.78 38.38
CA SER A 223 4.14 -7.06 37.93
C SER A 223 4.48 -7.28 36.46
N HIS A 224 3.92 -8.33 35.86
CA HIS A 224 4.03 -8.61 34.43
C HIS A 224 2.71 -9.23 33.94
N SER A 225 2.45 -9.11 32.65
CA SER A 225 1.18 -9.56 32.04
C SER A 225 1.29 -10.82 31.19
N ARG A 226 2.50 -11.29 30.87
CA ARG A 226 2.76 -12.40 29.94
C ARG A 226 3.64 -13.50 30.54
N ILE A 227 3.36 -14.76 30.21
CA ILE A 227 4.17 -15.93 30.65
C ILE A 227 5.58 -15.90 30.04
N SER A 228 5.74 -15.34 28.84
CA SER A 228 7.03 -15.19 28.18
C SER A 228 7.96 -14.15 28.84
N HIS A 229 7.48 -13.41 29.84
CA HIS A 229 8.29 -12.45 30.57
C HIS A 229 9.39 -13.16 31.37
N GLN A 230 10.58 -12.57 31.41
CA GLN A 230 11.76 -13.18 32.04
C GLN A 230 11.58 -13.37 33.56
N SER A 231 10.69 -12.62 34.20
CA SER A 231 10.37 -12.77 35.62
C SER A 231 9.19 -13.73 35.90
N CYS A 232 8.65 -14.40 34.88
CA CYS A 232 7.51 -15.31 35.07
C CYS A 232 8.01 -16.70 35.47
N PRO A 233 7.53 -17.27 36.59
CA PRO A 233 7.92 -18.63 37.01
C PRO A 233 7.37 -19.73 36.09
N LEU A 234 6.41 -19.40 35.22
CA LEU A 234 5.84 -20.32 34.24
C LEU A 234 6.53 -20.20 32.86
N ASN A 235 7.58 -19.38 32.75
CA ASN A 235 8.31 -19.21 31.50
C ASN A 235 9.18 -20.45 31.23
N LYS A 236 8.90 -21.15 30.13
CA LYS A 236 9.68 -22.33 29.70
C LYS A 236 11.17 -22.01 29.41
N LYS A 237 11.53 -20.73 29.23
CA LYS A 237 12.92 -20.30 29.02
C LYS A 237 13.72 -20.13 30.33
N ASN A 238 13.05 -20.18 31.48
CA ASN A 238 13.68 -20.04 32.80
C ASN A 238 13.98 -21.39 33.48
N ASN A 239 13.53 -22.51 32.90
CA ASN A 239 13.82 -23.87 33.34
C ASN A 239 14.79 -24.56 32.39
#